data_AF-A0AAX0B973-F1
#
_entry.id   AF-A0AAX0B973-F1
#
_cell.length_a   1.000
_cell.length_b   1.000
_cell.length_c   1.000
_cell.angle_alpha   90.00
_cell.angle_beta   90.00
_cell.angle_gamma   90.00
#
_symmetry.space_group_name_H-M   'P 1'
#
loop_
_entity.id
_entity.type
_entity.pdbx_description
1 polymer ?
#
loop_
_entity_poly.entity_id
_entity_poly.type
_entity_poly.pdbx_seq_one_letter_code
_entity_poly.pdbx_strand_id
1 'polypeptide(L)' 'MFNGKYLSYYGINIFSQKVTILRSQHIGAKAEPIDEVGDKVQKGDLIRDISGGKLGAKIHSSIDGIIKEITDESIVIVK' A
#
# COMPACT_ATOMS: atom_id res chain seq x y z
N MET A 1 24.45 -1.81 -5.61
CA MET A 1 23.07 -1.81 -6.11
C MET A 1 22.24 -2.70 -5.18
N PHE A 2 21.48 -2.10 -4.26
CA PHE A 2 20.70 -2.81 -3.25
C PHE A 2 19.22 -2.74 -3.62
N ASN A 3 18.60 -3.86 -4.01
CA ASN A 3 17.17 -3.94 -4.31
C ASN A 3 16.59 -5.28 -3.86
N GLY A 4 16.17 -5.35 -2.59
CA GLY A 4 15.57 -6.56 -2.03
C GLY A 4 15.55 -6.56 -0.50
N LYS A 5 14.88 -5.58 0.09
CA LYS A 5 14.82 -5.30 1.53
C LYS A 5 13.82 -6.24 2.24
N TYR A 6 14.21 -7.48 2.51
CA TYR A 6 13.58 -8.34 3.54
C TYR A 6 14.69 -9.06 4.33
N LEU A 7 14.48 -9.20 5.64
CA LEU A 7 15.44 -9.79 6.56
C LEU A 7 15.62 -11.29 6.22
N SER A 8 16.77 -11.65 5.64
CA SER A 8 17.21 -13.04 5.53
C SER A 8 17.71 -13.50 6.90
N TYR A 9 16.84 -14.12 7.68
CA TYR A 9 17.24 -14.90 8.85
C TYR A 9 17.33 -16.35 8.37
N TYR A 10 18.57 -16.86 8.23
CA TYR A 10 18.89 -18.22 7.74
C TYR A 10 18.61 -18.56 6.26
N GLY A 11 18.51 -17.58 5.34
CA GLY A 11 18.33 -17.89 3.91
C GLY A 11 16.90 -18.25 3.49
N ILE A 12 15.93 -17.97 4.36
CA ILE A 12 14.51 -18.10 4.05
C ILE A 12 14.00 -16.76 3.55
N ASN A 13 13.45 -16.73 2.33
CA ASN A 13 12.75 -15.56 1.82
C ASN A 13 11.36 -15.50 2.46
N ILE A 14 11.15 -14.53 3.35
CA ILE A 14 9.83 -14.22 3.90
C ILE A 14 9.08 -13.29 2.95
N PHE A 15 8.01 -13.78 2.33
CA PHE A 15 7.11 -12.96 1.52
C PHE A 15 5.81 -12.73 2.30
N SER A 16 5.35 -11.48 2.33
CA SER A 16 4.00 -11.19 2.85
C SER A 16 2.96 -11.56 1.80
N GLN A 17 2.02 -12.43 2.17
CA GLN A 17 0.89 -12.83 1.30
C GLN A 17 -0.27 -11.82 1.34
N LYS A 18 -0.32 -10.98 2.38
CA LYS A 18 -1.38 -9.99 2.62
C LYS A 18 -0.81 -8.80 3.36
N VAL A 19 -1.15 -7.60 2.90
CA VAL A 19 -0.87 -6.35 3.63
C VAL A 19 -2.15 -5.56 3.85
N THR A 20 -2.24 -4.91 5.00
CA THR A 20 -3.28 -3.92 5.30
C THR A 20 -2.59 -2.57 5.44
N ILE A 21 -2.98 -1.61 4.61
CA ILE A 21 -2.41 -0.27 4.57
C ILE A 21 -3.48 0.70 5.08
N LEU A 22 -3.22 1.37 6.20
CA LEU A 22 -4.17 2.36 6.72
C LEU A 22 -4.12 3.64 5.90
N ARG A 23 -5.26 4.34 5.80
CA ARG A 23 -5.41 5.57 5.02
C ARG A 23 -5.01 6.85 5.78
N SER A 24 -4.77 6.72 7.08
CA SER A 24 -4.37 7.81 7.98
C SER A 24 -3.11 7.44 8.75
N GLN A 25 -1.98 7.36 8.05
CA GLN A 25 -0.67 7.05 8.63
C GLN A 25 0.09 8.28 9.13
N HIS A 26 -0.44 9.47 8.85
CA HIS A 26 0.17 10.75 9.16
C HIS A 26 -0.87 11.72 9.72
N ILE A 27 -0.40 12.86 10.25
CA ILE A 27 -1.24 13.91 10.87
C ILE A 27 -2.07 14.68 9.82
N GLY A 28 -1.59 14.78 8.57
CA GLY A 28 -2.29 15.46 7.48
C GLY A 28 -3.59 14.78 7.02
N ALA A 29 -4.26 15.39 6.05
CA ALA A 29 -5.54 14.95 5.51
C ALA A 29 -5.51 13.52 4.98
N LYS A 30 -6.53 12.74 5.34
CA LYS A 30 -6.69 11.35 4.93
C LYS A 30 -6.62 11.18 3.41
N ALA A 31 -5.93 10.13 2.97
CA ALA A 31 -5.77 9.83 1.55
C ALA A 31 -7.09 9.31 0.92
N GLU A 32 -7.40 9.79 -0.28
CA GLU A 32 -8.63 9.52 -1.03
C GLU A 32 -8.46 8.36 -2.01
N PRO A 33 -9.51 7.53 -2.22
CA PRO A 33 -9.50 6.43 -3.18
C PRO A 33 -9.18 6.88 -4.61
N ILE A 34 -8.28 6.15 -5.28
CA ILE A 34 -8.12 6.23 -6.74
C ILE A 34 -8.33 4.87 -7.44
N ASP A 35 -8.27 3.77 -6.70
CA ASP A 35 -8.51 2.40 -7.19
C ASP A 35 -9.75 1.76 -6.56
N GLU A 36 -10.15 0.64 -7.16
CA GLU A 36 -11.30 -0.18 -6.78
C GLU A 36 -10.89 -1.61 -6.34
N VAL A 37 -11.83 -2.32 -5.71
CA VAL A 37 -11.62 -3.73 -5.37
C VAL A 37 -11.52 -4.56 -6.65
N GLY A 38 -10.48 -5.38 -6.76
CA GLY A 38 -10.18 -6.19 -7.94
C GLY A 38 -9.03 -5.66 -8.78
N ASP A 39 -8.60 -4.40 -8.55
CA ASP A 39 -7.49 -3.82 -9.30
C ASP A 39 -6.16 -4.50 -8.98
N LYS A 40 -5.35 -4.68 -10.02
CA LYS A 40 -3.97 -5.17 -9.90
C LYS A 40 -3.06 -3.99 -9.61
N VAL A 41 -2.14 -4.18 -8.68
CA VAL A 41 -1.14 -3.19 -8.29
C VAL A 41 0.24 -3.81 -8.24
N GLN A 42 1.25 -3.04 -8.60
CA GLN A 42 2.65 -3.34 -8.40
C GLN A 42 3.20 -2.58 -7.20
N LYS A 43 4.25 -3.12 -6.60
CA LYS A 43 4.97 -2.43 -5.54
C LYS A 43 5.46 -1.05 -6.04
N GLY A 44 5.08 -0.01 -5.32
CA GLY A 44 5.39 1.38 -5.65
C GLY A 44 4.26 2.13 -6.36
N ASP A 45 3.24 1.42 -6.85
CA ASP A 45 2.08 2.07 -7.48
C ASP A 45 1.38 2.98 -6.48
N LEU A 46 0.97 4.16 -6.96
CA LEU A 46 0.13 5.07 -6.20
C LEU A 46 -1.24 4.42 -6.07
N ILE A 47 -1.73 4.27 -4.84
CA ILE A 47 -3.04 3.64 -4.58
C ILE A 47 -4.03 4.54 -3.84
N ARG A 48 -3.56 5.66 -3.28
CA ARG A 48 -4.40 6.75 -2.74
C ARG A 48 -3.70 8.08 -2.91
N ASP A 49 -4.46 9.11 -3.30
CA ASP A 49 -3.95 10.47 -3.45
C ASP A 49 -4.43 11.39 -2.31
N ILE A 50 -3.94 12.63 -2.31
CA ILE A 50 -4.38 13.70 -1.43
C ILE A 50 -5.09 14.76 -2.28
N SER A 51 -6.25 15.27 -1.83
CA SER A 51 -6.93 16.34 -2.55
C SER A 51 -6.03 17.58 -2.64
N GLY A 52 -6.11 18.28 -3.78
CA GLY A 52 -5.32 19.48 -4.03
C GLY A 52 -5.43 20.52 -2.91
N GLY A 53 -4.29 21.08 -2.52
CA GLY A 53 -4.22 22.12 -1.47
C GLY A 53 -4.26 21.61 -0.03
N LYS A 54 -4.41 20.29 0.20
CA LYS A 54 -4.32 19.70 1.55
C LYS A 54 -2.89 19.24 1.85
N LEU A 55 -2.46 19.42 3.10
CA LEU A 55 -1.26 18.77 3.62
C LEU A 55 -1.58 17.31 3.96
N GLY A 56 -0.84 16.36 3.39
CA GLY A 56 -1.01 14.93 3.62
C GLY A 56 0.09 14.14 2.91
N ALA A 57 -0.03 12.82 2.87
CA ALA A 57 0.85 11.97 2.08
C ALA A 57 0.05 11.04 1.17
N LYS A 58 0.57 10.88 -0.05
CA LYS A 58 0.15 9.84 -0.98
C LYS A 58 0.48 8.46 -0.41
N ILE A 59 -0.33 7.46 -0.74
CA ILE A 59 -0.11 6.08 -0.30
C ILE A 59 0.23 5.23 -1.51
N HIS A 60 1.28 4.42 -1.35
CA HIS A 60 1.77 3.52 -2.39
C HIS A 60 1.65 2.06 -1.96
N SER A 61 1.48 1.16 -2.93
CA SER A 61 1.48 -0.28 -2.64
C SER A 61 2.86 -0.74 -2.19
N SER A 62 2.90 -1.56 -1.14
CA SER A 62 4.14 -2.14 -0.61
C SER A 62 4.50 -3.50 -1.23
N ILE A 63 3.55 -4.12 -1.95
CA ILE A 63 3.69 -5.42 -2.61
C ILE A 63 3.03 -5.41 -3.98
N ASP A 64 3.39 -6.36 -4.84
CA ASP A 64 2.55 -6.70 -6.00
C ASP A 64 1.34 -7.49 -5.53
N GLY A 65 0.17 -7.31 -6.17
CA GLY A 65 -1.03 -8.07 -5.82
C GLY A 65 -2.32 -7.52 -6.41
N ILE A 66 -3.43 -7.88 -5.74
CA ILE A 66 -4.80 -7.46 -6.07
C ILE A 66 -5.42 -6.79 -4.85
N ILE A 67 -6.09 -5.66 -5.06
CA ILE A 67 -6.87 -5.01 -4.01
C ILE A 67 -8.07 -5.90 -3.67
N LYS A 68 -8.08 -6.43 -2.45
CA LYS A 68 -9.14 -7.33 -1.98
C LYS A 68 -10.27 -6.62 -1.26
N GLU A 69 -9.96 -5.52 -0.59
CA GLU A 69 -10.90 -4.77 0.24
C GLU A 69 -10.46 -3.31 0.36
N ILE A 70 -11.43 -2.41 0.34
CA ILE A 70 -11.25 -0.99 0.61
C ILE A 70 -12.30 -0.60 1.65
N THR A 71 -11.86 -0.09 2.80
CA THR A 71 -12.72 0.49 3.83
C THR A 71 -12.43 1.98 3.97
N ASP A 72 -13.16 2.65 4.88
CA ASP A 72 -12.81 4.01 5.21
C ASP A 72 -11.41 4.07 5.85
N GLU A 73 -11.03 3.09 6.65
CA GLU A 73 -9.79 3.08 7.43
C GLU A 73 -8.60 2.53 6.65
N SER A 74 -8.81 1.56 5.75
CA SER A 74 -7.70 0.76 5.21
C SER A 74 -7.94 0.18 3.82
N ILE A 75 -6.87 -0.34 3.24
CA ILE A 75 -6.85 -1.09 1.99
C ILE A 75 -6.15 -2.41 2.24
N VAL A 76 -6.72 -3.50 1.75
CA VAL A 76 -6.12 -4.84 1.83
C VAL A 76 -5.65 -5.26 0.45
N ILE A 77 -4.36 -5.61 0.35
CA ILE A 77 -3.75 -6.15 -0.88
C ILE A 77 -3.30 -7.57 -0.59
N VAL A 78 -3.67 -8.49 -1.49
CA VAL A 78 -3.28 -9.90 -1.43
C VAL A 78 -2.47 -10.26 -2.68
N LYS A 79 -1.47 -11.13 -2.51
CA LYS A 79 -0.61 -11.58 -3.60
C LYS A 79 -1.25 -12.71 -4.40
#